data_AF-A0A497KTP4-F1
#
_entry.id   AF-A0A497KTP4-F1
#
_cell.length_a   1.000
_cell.length_b   1.000
_cell.length_c   1.000
_cell.angle_alpha   90.00
_cell.angle_beta   90.00
_cell.angle_gamma   90.00
#
_symmetry.space_group_name_H-M   'P 1'
#
loop_
_entity.id
_entity.type
_entity.pdbx_description
1 polymer ?
#
loop_
_entity_poly.entity_id
_entity_poly.type
_entity_poly.pdbx_seq_one_letter_code
_entity_poly.pdbx_strand_id
1 'polypeptide(L)' 'MKEKESWLLTSIILGIATLTLYLLETFFGKFFVLEFEVSVFYLPTVLSFLIYFFLGRKKNQNRSNASME' A
#
# COMPACT_ATOMS: atom_id res chain seq x y z
N MET A 1 -16.92 -0.34 -4.24
CA MET A 1 -16.25 -1.61 -3.87
C MET A 1 -14.99 -1.79 -4.72
N LYS A 2 -15.12 -1.71 -6.06
CA LYS A 2 -14.01 -1.73 -7.04
C LYS A 2 -12.79 -0.90 -6.65
N GLU A 3 -12.96 0.35 -6.22
CA GLU A 3 -11.83 1.21 -5.83
C GLU A 3 -11.02 0.65 -4.64
N LYS A 4 -11.68 0.20 -3.57
CA LYS A 4 -11.00 -0.40 -2.41
C LYS A 4 -10.27 -1.70 -2.79
N GLU A 5 -10.87 -2.50 -3.66
CA GLU A 5 -10.24 -3.72 -4.19
C GLU A 5 -9.01 -3.40 -5.05
N SER A 6 -9.09 -2.38 -5.91
CA SER A 6 -7.93 -1.88 -6.65
C SER A 6 -6.81 -1.44 -5.72
N TRP A 7 -7.10 -0.66 -4.67
CA TRP A 7 -6.09 -0.24 -3.70
C TRP A 7 -5.53 -1.40 -2.87
N LEU A 8 -6.30 -2.45 -2.60
CA LEU A 8 -5.80 -3.67 -1.99
C LEU A 8 -4.78 -4.35 -2.89
N LEU A 9 -5.13 -4.49 -4.18
CA LEU A 9 -4.30 -5.14 -5.18
C LEU A 9 -3.02 -4.34 -5.43
N THR A 10 -3.10 -3.01 -5.50
CA THR A 10 -1.95 -2.10 -5.54
C THR A 10 -1.06 -2.28 -4.31
N SER A 11 -1.64 -2.37 -3.11
CA SER A 11 -0.88 -2.58 -1.87
C SER A 11 -0.14 -3.92 -1.87
N ILE A 12 -0.78 -4.98 -2.38
CA ILE A 12 -0.17 -6.31 -2.52
C ILE A 12 0.98 -6.27 -3.53
N ILE A 13 0.77 -5.68 -4.72
CA ILE A 13 1.81 -5.59 -5.76
C ILE A 13 3.02 -4.81 -5.24
N LEU A 14 2.80 -3.66 -4.60
CA LEU A 14 3.87 -2.84 -4.04
C LEU A 14 4.59 -3.54 -2.88
N GLY A 15 3.84 -4.26 -2.03
CA GLY A 15 4.42 -5.08 -0.97
C GLY A 15 5.32 -6.20 -1.52
N ILE A 16 4.87 -6.90 -2.56
CA ILE A 16 5.66 -7.94 -3.23
C ILE A 16 6.90 -7.32 -3.87
N ALA A 17 6.78 -6.22 -4.61
CA ALA A 17 7.92 -5.56 -5.25
C ALA A 17 8.97 -5.12 -4.21
N THR A 18 8.53 -4.53 -3.11
CA THR A 18 9.40 -4.12 -1.99
C THR A 18 10.08 -5.32 -1.33
N LEU A 19 9.35 -6.42 -1.11
CA LEU A 19 9.90 -7.65 -0.55
C LEU A 19 10.91 -8.31 -1.49
N THR A 20 10.63 -8.35 -2.80
CA THR A 20 11.56 -8.85 -3.81
C THR A 20 12.85 -8.03 -3.81
N LEU A 21 12.76 -6.70 -3.75
CA LEU A 21 13.93 -5.83 -3.69
C LEU A 21 14.74 -6.10 -2.41
N TYR A 22 14.07 -6.22 -1.26
CA TYR A 22 14.73 -6.55 0.00
C TYR A 22 15.47 -7.90 -0.06
N LEU A 23 14.84 -8.93 -0.61
CA LEU A 23 15.48 -10.24 -0.78
C LEU A 23 16.66 -10.16 -1.72
N LEU A 24 16.52 -9.49 -2.87
CA LEU A 24 17.62 -9.29 -3.82
C LEU A 24 18.82 -8.61 -3.16
N GLU A 25 18.60 -7.52 -2.42
CA GLU A 25 19.70 -6.82 -1.73
C GLU A 25 20.33 -7.65 -0.62
N THR A 26 19.54 -8.51 0.04
CA THR A 26 20.04 -9.44 1.06
C THR A 26 20.98 -10.48 0.46
N PHE A 27 20.69 -11.00 -0.74
CA PHE A 27 21.50 -12.05 -1.37
C PHE A 27 22.68 -11.53 -2.20
N PHE A 28 22.54 -10.35 -2.83
CA PHE A 28 23.51 -9.84 -3.80
C PHE A 28 24.22 -8.56 -3.35
N GLY A 29 23.84 -8.00 -2.20
CA GLY A 29 24.35 -6.71 -1.71
C GLY A 29 23.48 -5.53 -2.14
N LYS A 30 23.75 -4.37 -1.56
CA LYS A 30 23.01 -3.12 -1.82
C LYS A 30 23.08 -2.72 -3.30
N PHE A 31 21.92 -2.58 -3.95
CA PHE A 31 21.83 -2.14 -5.34
C PHE A 31 21.51 -0.66 -5.44
N PHE A 32 20.63 -0.18 -4.56
CA PHE A 32 20.17 1.19 -4.56
C PHE A 32 20.69 1.97 -3.35
N VAL A 33 20.65 3.29 -3.49
CA VAL A 33 20.83 4.19 -2.34
C VAL A 33 19.53 4.26 -1.54
N LEU A 34 19.66 4.41 -0.24
CA LEU A 34 18.52 4.38 0.69
C LEU A 34 17.44 5.40 0.31
N GLU A 35 17.83 6.60 -0.13
CA GLU A 35 16.92 7.67 -0.53
C GLU A 35 16.04 7.25 -1.72
N PHE A 36 16.61 6.48 -2.65
CA PHE A 36 15.88 5.94 -3.80
C PHE A 36 14.90 4.86 -3.36
N GLU A 37 15.33 3.93 -2.50
CA GLU A 37 14.48 2.87 -1.97
C GLU A 37 13.25 3.42 -1.24
N VAL A 38 13.48 4.43 -0.40
CA VAL A 38 12.41 5.11 0.35
C VAL A 38 11.43 5.78 -0.59
N SER A 39 11.93 6.53 -1.58
CA SER A 39 11.09 7.32 -2.48
C SER A 39 10.27 6.47 -3.44
N VAL A 40 10.85 5.37 -3.94
CA VAL A 40 10.26 4.57 -5.04
C VAL A 40 9.50 3.35 -4.52
N PHE A 41 9.91 2.76 -3.40
CA PHE A 41 9.31 1.52 -2.89
C PHE A 41 8.59 1.73 -1.56
N TYR A 42 9.29 2.20 -0.52
CA TYR A 42 8.72 2.22 0.82
C TYR A 42 7.58 3.25 0.95
N LEU A 43 7.76 4.50 0.50
CA LEU A 43 6.73 5.53 0.58
C LEU A 43 5.46 5.17 -0.21
N PRO A 44 5.54 4.76 -1.50
CA PRO A 44 4.36 4.35 -2.25
C PRO A 44 3.64 3.16 -1.61
N THR A 45 4.37 2.18 -1.08
CA THR A 45 3.78 1.01 -0.39
C THR A 45 2.99 1.44 0.83
N VAL A 46 3.57 2.28 1.70
CA VAL A 46 2.88 2.79 2.90
C VAL A 46 1.66 3.63 2.52
N LEU A 47 1.79 4.53 1.55
CA LEU A 47 0.68 5.36 1.06
C LEU A 47 -0.47 4.51 0.52
N SER A 48 -0.16 3.49 -0.27
CA SER A 48 -1.16 2.55 -0.79
C SER A 48 -1.95 1.86 0.33
N PHE A 49 -1.25 1.38 1.36
CA PHE A 49 -1.87 0.78 2.55
C PHE A 49 -2.77 1.78 3.29
N LEU A 50 -2.30 3.01 3.48
CA LEU A 50 -3.10 4.06 4.12
C LEU A 50 -4.37 4.35 3.33
N ILE A 51 -4.29 4.51 2.01
CA ILE A 51 -5.45 4.78 1.15
C ILE A 51 -6.47 3.64 1.24
N TYR A 52 -6.01 2.38 1.16
CA TYR A 52 -6.87 1.20 1.35
C TYR A 52 -7.62 1.25 2.69
N PHE A 53 -6.92 1.59 3.78
CA PHE A 53 -7.50 1.65 5.11
C PHE A 53 -8.50 2.80 5.28
N PHE A 54 -8.17 3.99 4.77
CA PHE A 54 -9.06 5.16 4.78
C PHE A 54 -10.35 4.92 3.99
N LEU A 55 -10.26 4.27 2.83
CA LEU A 55 -11.44 3.84 2.06
C LEU A 55 -12.31 2.85 2.84
N GLY A 56 -11.71 1.97 3.63
CA GLY A 56 -12.42 1.08 4.55
C GLY A 56 -13.24 1.83 5.59
N ARG A 57 -12.65 2.87 6.21
CA ARG A 57 -13.33 3.71 7.20
C ARG A 57 -14.46 4.55 6.61
N LYS A 58 -14.24 5.18 5.46
CA LYS A 58 -15.26 5.98 4.75
C LYS A 58 -16.51 5.16 4.42
N LYS A 59 -16.34 3.90 3.98
CA LYS A 59 -17.47 3.01 3.68
C LYS A 59 -18.31 2.69 4.93
N ASN A 60 -17.68 2.52 6.10
CA ASN A 60 -18.40 2.24 7.34
C ASN A 60 -19.15 3.47 7.85
N GLN A 61 -18.56 4.67 7.73
CA GLN A 61 -19.22 5.92 8.12
C GLN A 61 -20.48 6.21 7.28
N ASN A 62 -20.40 6.05 5.95
CA ASN A 62 -21.58 6.23 5.09
C ASN A 62 -22.71 5.22 5.39
N ARG A 63 -22.39 3.98 5.75
CA ARG A 63 -23.40 3.00 6.19
C ARG A 63 -24.08 3.38 7.50
N SER A 64 -23.33 3.95 8.45
CA SER A 64 -23.87 4.39 9.73
C SER A 64 -24.84 5.57 9.59
N ASN A 65 -24.56 6.50 8.67
CA ASN A 65 -25.44 7.65 8.44
C ASN A 65 -26.73 7.25 7.72
N ALA A 66 -26.66 6.33 6.75
CA ALA A 66 -27.83 5.85 6.01
C ALA A 66 -28.79 4.95 6.83
N SER A 67 -28.40 4.47 8.02
CA SER A 67 -29.28 3.72 8.92
C SER A 67 -29.99 4.61 9.95
N MET A 68 -29.67 5.91 9.99
CA MET A 68 -30.31 6.89 10.88
C MET A 68 -31.34 7.76 10.16
N GLU A 69 -31.44 7.62 8.83
CA GLU A 69 -32.52 8.17 7.99
C GLU A 69 -33.63 7.12 7.78
#